data_AF-A0A1F6YA14-F1
#
_entry.id   AF-A0A1F6YA14-F1
#
_cell.length_a   1.000
_cell.length_b   1.000
_cell.length_c   1.000
_cell.angle_alpha   90.00
_cell.angle_beta   90.00
_cell.angle_gamma   90.00
#
_symmetry.space_group_name_H-M   'P 1'
#
loop_
_entity.id
_entity.type
_entity.pdbx_description
1 polymer ?
#
loop_
_entity_poly.entity_id
_entity_poly.type
_entity_poly.pdbx_seq_one_letter_code
_entity_poly.pdbx_strand_id
1 'polypeptide(L)'
;MHKLSQSTIEKLGYYVYLLSDPRTEKIFYVGKGHGNRINHHLLGALEENTKESDKIKTIRKIQSAGLEVGLTILRHGLTEKEAFEIESSVIDLIGMKNLTNLVLGHYSLERGKMMLKNIEIEYEAEEAVFTDRAMLIRINKLYRYDMSDKELYEATRKYWIINSWRARISPIICAVYAGIIREVYMVRAWIPPSPKTPRRWSFVGAIAPEDIREKYIDKSVKHLFKKGSQNPIRYVG
;
A
#
# COMPACT_ATOMS: atom_id res chain seq x y z
N MET A 1 -3.99 5.04 -33.71
CA MET A 1 -4.02 6.31 -32.89
C MET A 1 -5.37 7.04 -33.01
N HIS A 2 -6.13 7.21 -31.92
CA HIS A 2 -7.47 7.85 -31.96
C HIS A 2 -7.43 9.32 -31.52
N LYS A 3 -7.44 10.26 -32.47
CA LYS A 3 -7.57 11.69 -32.17
C LYS A 3 -9.03 11.97 -31.78
N LEU A 4 -9.25 12.27 -30.49
CA LEU A 4 -10.58 12.63 -30.00
C LEU A 4 -10.97 14.02 -30.50
N SER A 5 -12.23 14.18 -30.92
CA SER A 5 -12.77 15.50 -31.29
C SER A 5 -12.89 16.40 -30.06
N GLN A 6 -12.91 17.72 -30.26
CA GLN A 6 -13.11 18.68 -29.16
C GLN A 6 -14.43 18.44 -28.42
N SER A 7 -15.52 18.17 -29.16
CA SER A 7 -16.82 17.83 -28.55
C SER A 7 -16.75 16.54 -27.72
N THR A 8 -15.97 15.55 -28.16
CA THR A 8 -15.73 14.32 -27.38
C THR A 8 -14.95 14.62 -26.11
N ILE A 9 -13.89 15.41 -26.20
CA ILE A 9 -13.04 15.82 -25.07
C ILE A 9 -13.87 16.55 -24.00
N GLU A 10 -14.74 17.46 -24.41
CA GLU A 10 -15.60 18.22 -23.50
C GLU A 10 -16.65 17.33 -22.81
N LYS A 11 -17.28 16.41 -23.55
CA LYS A 11 -18.28 15.49 -23.01
C LYS A 11 -17.70 14.37 -22.14
N LEU A 12 -16.42 14.04 -22.30
CA LEU A 12 -15.76 13.00 -21.50
C LEU A 12 -15.63 13.40 -20.03
N GLY A 13 -15.54 14.69 -19.70
CA GLY A 13 -15.28 15.15 -18.34
C GLY A 13 -14.04 14.47 -17.73
N TYR A 14 -14.09 14.16 -16.43
CA TYR A 14 -13.13 13.20 -15.86
C TYR A 14 -13.56 11.77 -16.19
N TYR A 15 -12.56 10.90 -16.34
CA TYR A 15 -12.76 9.51 -16.69
C TYR A 15 -11.68 8.61 -16.06
N VAL A 16 -12.01 7.33 -15.96
CA VAL A 16 -11.06 6.26 -15.62
C VAL A 16 -10.83 5.41 -16.87
N TYR A 17 -9.58 5.08 -17.15
CA TYR A 17 -9.17 4.30 -18.30
C TYR A 17 -8.24 3.16 -17.92
N LEU A 18 -8.20 2.16 -18.79
CA LEU A 18 -7.39 0.96 -18.67
C LEU A 18 -6.44 0.87 -19.87
N LEU A 19 -5.21 0.44 -19.62
CA LEU A 19 -4.31 -0.02 -20.67
C LEU A 19 -4.16 -1.54 -20.57
N SER A 20 -4.30 -2.23 -21.69
CA SER A 20 -4.15 -3.69 -21.77
C SER A 20 -3.14 -4.11 -22.84
N ASP A 21 -2.52 -5.26 -22.61
CA ASP A 21 -1.69 -5.92 -23.61
C ASP A 21 -2.61 -6.65 -24.61
N PRO A 22 -2.64 -6.27 -25.90
CA PRO A 22 -3.55 -6.86 -26.88
C PRO A 22 -3.27 -8.35 -27.14
N ARG A 23 -2.09 -8.86 -26.77
CA ARG A 23 -1.72 -10.28 -26.97
C ARG A 23 -2.36 -11.21 -25.95
N THR A 24 -2.67 -10.68 -24.76
CA THR A 24 -3.16 -11.48 -23.62
C THR A 24 -4.43 -10.91 -23.00
N GLU A 25 -4.91 -9.77 -23.49
CA GLU A 25 -6.01 -8.97 -22.94
C GLU A 25 -5.83 -8.56 -21.47
N LYS A 26 -4.60 -8.66 -20.94
CA LYS A 26 -4.33 -8.37 -19.53
C LYS A 26 -4.21 -6.87 -19.33
N ILE A 27 -5.01 -6.35 -18.41
CA ILE A 27 -4.89 -4.98 -17.92
C ILE A 27 -3.58 -4.88 -17.15
N PHE A 28 -2.71 -3.95 -17.57
CA PHE A 28 -1.46 -3.68 -16.88
C PHE A 28 -1.41 -2.27 -16.28
N TYR A 29 -2.38 -1.41 -16.55
CA TYR A 29 -2.41 -0.07 -15.96
C TYR A 29 -3.85 0.45 -15.83
N VAL A 30 -4.10 1.13 -14.72
CA VAL A 30 -5.35 1.86 -14.45
C VAL A 30 -4.98 3.32 -14.23
N GLY A 31 -5.71 4.24 -14.85
CA GLY A 31 -5.45 5.66 -14.68
C GLY A 31 -6.71 6.51 -14.72
N LYS A 32 -6.71 7.63 -14.01
CA LYS A 32 -7.67 8.72 -14.24
C LYS A 32 -7.15 9.75 -15.24
N GLY A 33 -8.08 10.38 -15.96
CA GLY A 33 -7.77 11.48 -16.85
C GLY A 33 -8.90 12.46 -17.08
N HIS A 34 -8.54 13.57 -17.72
CA HIS A 34 -9.43 14.63 -18.18
C HIS A 34 -8.90 15.11 -19.54
N GLY A 35 -9.80 15.48 -20.45
CA GLY A 35 -9.45 15.85 -21.81
C GLY A 35 -8.67 14.77 -22.55
N ASN A 36 -7.65 15.15 -23.33
CA ASN A 36 -6.89 14.22 -24.17
C ASN A 36 -5.75 13.48 -23.44
N ARG A 37 -5.74 13.46 -22.10
CA ARG A 37 -4.66 12.88 -21.28
C ARG A 37 -4.35 11.42 -21.64
N ILE A 38 -5.36 10.62 -21.98
CA ILE A 38 -5.18 9.21 -22.35
C ILE A 38 -4.22 9.03 -23.53
N ASN A 39 -4.29 9.93 -24.53
CA ASN A 39 -3.41 9.91 -25.68
C ASN A 39 -2.03 10.50 -25.35
N HIS A 40 -1.94 11.50 -24.46
CA HIS A 40 -0.65 12.07 -24.05
C HIS A 40 0.27 11.05 -23.37
N HIS A 41 -0.26 10.06 -22.64
CA HIS A 41 0.58 9.00 -22.04
C HIS A 41 1.19 8.06 -23.08
N LEU A 42 0.45 7.76 -24.15
CA LEU A 42 0.96 6.97 -25.27
C LEU A 42 1.99 7.73 -26.09
N LEU A 43 1.73 9.02 -26.33
CA LEU A 43 2.66 9.90 -27.05
C LEU A 43 3.94 10.13 -26.25
N GLY A 44 3.83 10.43 -24.96
CA GLY A 44 4.99 10.62 -24.09
C GLY A 44 5.86 9.36 -23.99
N ALA A 45 5.30 8.15 -24.13
CA ALA A 45 6.11 6.92 -24.16
C ALA A 45 7.05 6.84 -25.38
N LEU A 46 6.73 7.54 -26.47
CA LEU A 46 7.51 7.58 -27.71
C LEU A 46 8.64 8.62 -27.67
N GLU A 47 8.60 9.57 -26.73
CA GLU A 47 9.66 10.57 -26.58
C GLU A 47 10.93 9.92 -25.98
N GLU A 48 12.09 10.16 -26.60
CA GLU A 48 13.38 9.59 -26.17
C GLU A 48 13.77 10.05 -24.76
N ASN A 49 13.40 11.27 -24.37
CA ASN A 49 13.71 11.87 -23.06
C ASN A 49 12.73 11.48 -21.95
N THR A 50 11.75 10.62 -22.23
CA THR A 50 10.77 10.21 -21.20
C THR A 50 11.41 9.33 -20.15
N LYS A 51 11.26 9.75 -18.89
CA LYS A 51 11.71 9.00 -17.72
C LYS A 51 11.16 7.57 -17.77
N GLU A 52 12.08 6.62 -17.73
CA GLU A 52 11.75 5.22 -17.81
C GLU A 52 10.94 4.76 -16.59
N SER A 53 9.81 4.10 -16.82
CA SER A 53 8.97 3.47 -15.80
C SER A 53 8.40 2.16 -16.34
N ASP A 54 7.95 1.26 -15.47
CA ASP A 54 7.43 -0.06 -15.87
C ASP A 54 6.25 0.05 -16.85
N LYS A 55 5.43 1.09 -16.69
CA LYS A 55 4.36 1.46 -17.64
C LYS A 55 4.94 1.72 -19.04
N ILE A 56 5.94 2.60 -19.14
CA ILE A 56 6.56 3.01 -20.41
C ILE A 56 7.29 1.83 -21.05
N LYS A 57 8.01 1.01 -20.27
CA LYS A 57 8.63 -0.24 -20.73
C LYS A 57 7.62 -1.19 -21.35
N THR A 58 6.48 -1.37 -20.69
CA THR A 58 5.40 -2.25 -21.18
C THR A 58 4.80 -1.74 -22.48
N ILE A 59 4.51 -0.43 -22.57
CA ILE A 59 4.02 0.22 -23.80
C ILE A 59 5.01 0.03 -24.95
N ARG A 60 6.29 0.34 -24.73
CA ARG A 60 7.34 0.18 -25.75
C ARG A 60 7.50 -1.27 -26.22
N LYS A 61 7.39 -2.25 -25.32
CA LYS A 61 7.43 -3.69 -25.66
C LYS A 61 6.25 -4.15 -26.52
N ILE A 62 5.07 -3.57 -26.33
CA ILE A 62 3.90 -3.85 -27.18
C ILE A 62 4.12 -3.23 -28.56
N GLN A 63 4.53 -1.97 -28.60
CA GLN A 63 4.76 -1.22 -29.84
C GLN A 63 5.91 -1.78 -30.69
N SER A 64 7.00 -2.23 -30.07
CA SER A 64 8.12 -2.85 -30.79
C SER A 64 7.76 -4.17 -31.47
N ALA A 65 6.65 -4.79 -31.06
CA ALA A 65 6.06 -5.95 -31.72
C ALA A 65 5.08 -5.56 -32.86
N GLY A 66 4.99 -4.27 -33.20
CA GLY A 66 4.07 -3.76 -34.22
C GLY A 66 2.60 -3.70 -33.78
N LEU A 67 2.33 -3.81 -32.48
CA LEU A 67 0.97 -3.82 -31.92
C LEU A 67 0.61 -2.49 -31.28
N GLU A 68 -0.68 -2.14 -31.28
CA GLU A 68 -1.21 -1.01 -30.53
C GLU A 68 -1.65 -1.45 -29.12
N VAL A 69 -1.31 -0.66 -28.10
CA VAL A 69 -1.76 -0.90 -26.73
C VAL A 69 -3.29 -0.79 -26.67
N GLY A 70 -3.95 -1.73 -26.01
CA GLY A 70 -5.39 -1.69 -25.80
C GLY A 70 -5.78 -0.49 -24.93
N LEU A 71 -6.71 0.32 -25.41
CA LEU A 71 -7.20 1.53 -24.74
C LEU A 71 -8.69 1.40 -24.46
N THR A 72 -9.07 1.46 -23.19
CA THR A 72 -10.48 1.37 -22.80
C THR A 72 -10.83 2.45 -21.81
N ILE A 73 -11.88 3.22 -22.07
CA ILE A 73 -12.52 4.08 -21.09
C ILE A 73 -13.45 3.21 -20.24
N LEU A 74 -13.15 3.05 -18.96
CA LEU A 74 -13.95 2.25 -18.04
C LEU A 74 -15.22 3.01 -17.62
N ARG A 75 -15.08 4.30 -17.29
CA ARG A 75 -16.16 5.22 -16.92
C ARG A 75 -15.77 6.64 -17.30
N HIS A 76 -16.73 7.47 -17.70
CA HIS A 76 -16.54 8.87 -18.09
C HIS A 76 -17.72 9.75 -17.65
N GLY A 77 -17.61 11.06 -17.85
CA GLY A 77 -18.61 12.03 -17.40
C GLY A 77 -18.57 12.25 -15.88
N LEU A 78 -17.42 11.97 -15.27
CA LEU A 78 -17.24 12.00 -13.83
C LEU A 78 -16.79 13.39 -13.36
N THR A 79 -17.01 13.66 -12.09
CA THR A 79 -16.22 14.62 -11.33
C THR A 79 -14.82 14.06 -11.07
N GLU A 80 -13.86 14.94 -10.72
CA GLU A 80 -12.52 14.48 -10.38
C GLU A 80 -12.51 13.51 -9.19
N LYS A 81 -13.34 13.80 -8.17
CA LYS A 81 -13.46 12.96 -6.97
C LYS A 81 -14.00 11.57 -7.31
N GLU A 82 -15.02 11.47 -8.15
CA GLU A 82 -15.56 10.18 -8.58
C GLU A 82 -14.53 9.38 -9.38
N ALA A 83 -13.84 10.01 -10.33
CA ALA A 83 -12.80 9.34 -11.11
C ALA A 83 -11.69 8.80 -10.21
N PHE A 84 -11.37 9.51 -9.15
CA PHE A 84 -10.36 9.12 -8.17
C PHE A 84 -10.78 7.94 -7.30
N GLU A 85 -12.02 7.92 -6.80
CA GLU A 85 -12.57 6.80 -6.02
C GLU A 85 -12.71 5.54 -6.89
N ILE A 86 -13.14 5.69 -8.15
CA ILE A 86 -13.24 4.58 -9.11
C ILE A 86 -11.86 4.04 -9.46
N GLU A 87 -10.88 4.90 -9.79
CA GLU A 87 -9.50 4.49 -10.06
C GLU A 87 -8.93 3.66 -8.90
N SER A 88 -9.07 4.16 -7.68
CA SER A 88 -8.57 3.49 -6.48
C SER A 88 -9.25 2.14 -6.26
N SER A 89 -10.58 2.07 -6.43
CA SER A 89 -11.35 0.83 -6.30
C SER A 89 -10.94 -0.24 -7.33
N VAL A 90 -10.67 0.17 -8.57
CA VAL A 90 -10.25 -0.73 -9.65
C VAL A 90 -8.83 -1.24 -9.43
N ILE A 91 -7.92 -0.37 -8.99
CA ILE A 91 -6.55 -0.76 -8.61
C ILE A 91 -6.59 -1.79 -7.47
N ASP A 92 -7.42 -1.55 -6.45
CA ASP A 92 -7.57 -2.45 -5.31
C ASP A 92 -8.19 -3.81 -5.71
N LEU A 93 -9.11 -3.80 -6.68
CA LEU A 93 -9.73 -5.02 -7.20
C LEU A 93 -8.73 -5.88 -7.98
N ILE A 94 -7.99 -5.27 -8.92
CA ILE A 94 -7.00 -5.97 -9.78
C ILE A 94 -5.75 -6.36 -8.97
N GLY A 95 -5.36 -5.51 -8.02
CA GLY A 95 -4.17 -5.66 -7.19
C GLY A 95 -2.88 -5.16 -7.86
N MET A 96 -2.06 -4.42 -7.10
CA MET A 96 -0.83 -3.78 -7.60
C MET A 96 0.19 -4.74 -8.22
N LYS A 97 0.21 -6.02 -7.82
CA LYS A 97 1.13 -7.02 -8.38
C LYS A 97 0.88 -7.27 -9.88
N ASN A 98 -0.32 -6.97 -10.35
CA ASN A 98 -0.75 -7.17 -11.73
C ASN A 98 -0.70 -5.87 -12.55
N LEU A 99 -0.33 -4.73 -11.93
CA LEU A 99 -0.34 -3.41 -12.54
C LEU A 99 1.06 -2.79 -12.53
N THR A 100 1.34 -1.92 -13.50
CA THR A 100 2.55 -1.10 -13.57
C THR A 100 2.38 0.25 -12.86
N ASN A 101 1.30 0.44 -12.12
CA ASN A 101 1.06 1.62 -11.29
C ASN A 101 2.18 1.72 -10.23
N LEU A 102 2.74 2.92 -10.03
CA LEU A 102 3.85 3.13 -9.08
C LEU A 102 3.37 3.40 -7.64
N VAL A 103 2.15 3.89 -7.51
CA VAL A 103 1.55 4.26 -6.23
C VAL A 103 0.24 3.49 -6.10
N LEU A 104 -0.04 3.02 -4.89
CA LEU A 104 -1.36 2.51 -4.53
C LEU A 104 -2.43 3.57 -4.84
N GLY A 105 -3.67 3.13 -5.02
CA GLY A 105 -4.81 4.04 -5.01
C GLY A 105 -4.74 4.96 -3.79
N HIS A 106 -5.14 6.21 -3.96
CA HIS A 106 -5.19 7.14 -2.85
C HIS A 106 -6.18 6.66 -1.78
N TYR A 107 -5.88 6.92 -0.50
CA TYR A 107 -6.62 6.39 0.65
C TYR A 107 -6.71 4.86 0.74
N SER A 108 -5.98 4.09 -0.07
CA SER A 108 -5.95 2.62 0.00
C SER A 108 -5.71 2.06 1.41
N LEU A 109 -4.91 2.75 2.23
CA LEU A 109 -4.66 2.37 3.62
C LEU A 109 -5.86 2.61 4.56
N GLU A 110 -6.71 3.59 4.28
CA GLU A 110 -7.82 4.01 5.15
C GLU A 110 -9.18 3.47 4.67
N ARG A 111 -9.38 3.43 3.35
CA ARG A 111 -10.67 3.15 2.68
C ARG A 111 -10.53 2.16 1.51
N GLY A 112 -9.37 1.54 1.35
CA GLY A 112 -9.15 0.55 0.29
C GLY A 112 -9.81 -0.80 0.58
N LYS A 113 -9.59 -1.76 -0.31
CA LYS A 113 -10.13 -3.12 -0.19
C LYS A 113 -9.75 -3.80 1.13
N MET A 114 -10.77 -4.19 1.90
CA MET A 114 -10.63 -4.92 3.16
C MET A 114 -11.79 -5.90 3.37
N MET A 115 -11.60 -6.91 4.22
CA MET A 115 -12.68 -7.82 4.65
C MET A 115 -13.61 -7.11 5.63
N LEU A 116 -14.88 -7.51 5.69
CA LEU A 116 -15.89 -6.93 6.59
C LEU A 116 -15.42 -6.90 8.05
N LYS A 117 -14.89 -8.01 8.57
CA LYS A 117 -14.32 -8.08 9.93
C LYS A 117 -13.28 -6.99 10.22
N ASN A 118 -12.50 -6.60 9.20
CA ASN A 118 -11.47 -5.58 9.39
C ASN A 118 -12.06 -4.17 9.39
N ILE A 119 -13.20 -3.95 8.72
CA ILE A 119 -13.97 -2.70 8.78
C ILE A 119 -14.54 -2.54 10.18
N GLU A 120 -15.17 -3.60 10.71
CA GLU A 120 -15.73 -3.62 12.07
C GLU A 120 -14.64 -3.23 13.08
N ILE A 121 -13.49 -3.92 13.04
CA ILE A 121 -12.33 -3.57 13.89
C ILE A 121 -11.90 -2.11 13.67
N GLU A 122 -11.76 -1.65 12.43
CA GLU A 122 -11.27 -0.29 12.14
C GLU A 122 -12.16 0.81 12.73
N TYR A 123 -13.47 0.56 12.81
CA TYR A 123 -14.47 1.53 13.27
C TYR A 123 -14.85 1.36 14.75
N GLU A 124 -14.75 0.16 15.29
CA GLU A 124 -15.20 -0.18 16.65
C GLU A 124 -14.03 -0.38 17.62
N ALA A 125 -12.78 -0.46 17.14
CA ALA A 125 -11.61 -0.67 17.98
C ALA A 125 -11.48 0.37 19.09
N GLU A 126 -11.51 -0.11 20.33
CA GLU A 126 -11.19 0.68 21.51
C GLU A 126 -9.72 1.10 21.51
N GLU A 127 -9.42 2.20 22.20
CA GLU A 127 -8.04 2.66 22.37
C GLU A 127 -7.23 1.69 23.26
N ALA A 128 -6.04 1.32 22.78
CA ALA A 128 -5.13 0.49 23.53
C ALA A 128 -4.56 1.24 24.74
N VAL A 129 -4.81 0.72 25.94
CA VAL A 129 -4.22 1.21 27.19
C VAL A 129 -3.05 0.31 27.56
N PHE A 130 -1.84 0.87 27.58
CA PHE A 130 -0.62 0.12 27.87
C PHE A 130 -0.26 0.18 29.35
N THR A 131 -0.38 -0.95 30.04
CA THR A 131 0.18 -1.18 31.38
C THR A 131 1.56 -1.84 31.31
N ASP A 132 1.83 -2.57 30.24
CA ASP A 132 3.09 -3.26 29.99
C ASP A 132 3.98 -2.44 29.04
N ARG A 133 5.31 -2.50 29.22
CA ARG A 133 6.25 -1.83 28.30
C ARG A 133 6.25 -2.53 26.95
N ALA A 134 5.87 -1.78 25.92
CA ALA A 134 5.78 -2.30 24.55
C ALA A 134 6.45 -1.38 23.53
N MET A 135 6.86 -1.98 22.41
CA MET A 135 7.29 -1.26 21.21
C MET A 135 6.30 -1.54 20.08
N LEU A 136 5.70 -0.48 19.56
CA LEU A 136 4.81 -0.50 18.41
C LEU A 136 5.64 -0.37 17.13
N ILE A 137 5.38 -1.23 16.16
CA ILE A 137 6.04 -1.24 14.85
C ILE A 137 4.99 -1.09 13.75
N ARG A 138 4.96 0.07 13.09
CA ARG A 138 4.07 0.29 11.94
C ARG A 138 4.61 -0.38 10.68
N ILE A 139 3.84 -1.32 10.15
CA ILE A 139 4.16 -2.12 8.96
C ILE A 139 3.26 -1.77 7.75
N ASN A 140 2.73 -0.56 7.68
CA ASN A 140 1.78 -0.10 6.63
C ASN A 140 2.22 -0.38 5.19
N LYS A 141 3.53 -0.36 4.89
CA LYS A 141 4.05 -0.63 3.55
C LYS A 141 4.21 -2.12 3.23
N LEU A 142 4.21 -2.97 4.25
CA LEU A 142 4.49 -4.39 4.13
C LEU A 142 3.22 -5.22 4.25
N TYR A 143 2.33 -4.85 5.18
CA TYR A 143 1.15 -5.61 5.57
C TYR A 143 0.16 -5.85 4.42
N ARG A 144 -0.45 -7.04 4.41
CA ARG A 144 -1.59 -7.38 3.58
C ARG A 144 -2.56 -8.21 4.41
N TYR A 145 -3.85 -8.08 4.16
CA TYR A 145 -4.88 -8.84 4.89
C TYR A 145 -4.83 -10.35 4.65
N ASP A 146 -4.15 -10.80 3.59
CA ASP A 146 -3.97 -12.21 3.23
C ASP A 146 -2.63 -12.80 3.69
N MET A 147 -1.89 -12.08 4.55
CA MET A 147 -0.64 -12.60 5.10
C MET A 147 -0.87 -13.81 5.99
N SER A 148 0.00 -14.81 5.81
CA SER A 148 0.18 -15.84 6.84
C SER A 148 0.85 -15.27 8.09
N ASP A 149 0.67 -15.95 9.24
CA ASP A 149 1.32 -15.57 10.51
C ASP A 149 2.84 -15.43 10.36
N LYS A 150 3.45 -16.31 9.54
CA LYS A 150 4.88 -16.26 9.23
C LYS A 150 5.24 -14.99 8.46
N GLU A 151 4.46 -14.59 7.46
CA GLU A 151 4.71 -13.35 6.71
C GLU A 151 4.54 -12.11 7.60
N LEU A 152 3.50 -12.09 8.44
CA LEU A 152 3.27 -11.00 9.38
C LEU A 152 4.44 -10.87 10.38
N TYR A 153 4.91 -12.00 10.92
CA TYR A 153 6.06 -12.03 11.81
C TYR A 153 7.33 -11.54 11.10
N GLU A 154 7.60 -12.02 9.89
CA GLU A 154 8.77 -11.60 9.10
C GLU A 154 8.73 -10.10 8.75
N ALA A 155 7.56 -9.58 8.37
CA ALA A 155 7.35 -8.15 8.14
C ALA A 155 7.55 -7.32 9.40
N THR A 156 7.21 -7.86 10.57
CA THR A 156 7.30 -7.17 11.87
C THR A 156 8.69 -7.26 12.47
N ARG A 157 9.45 -8.32 12.24
CA ARG A 157 10.67 -8.60 13.03
C ARG A 157 11.95 -7.98 12.50
N LYS A 158 11.98 -7.55 11.23
CA LYS A 158 13.23 -7.19 10.53
C LYS A 158 13.35 -5.71 10.20
N TYR A 159 14.60 -5.26 10.23
CA TYR A 159 15.09 -4.04 9.58
C TYR A 159 14.66 -2.72 10.21
N TRP A 160 14.62 -2.65 11.54
CA TRP A 160 14.19 -1.46 12.26
C TRP A 160 15.34 -0.63 12.79
N ILE A 161 15.24 0.69 12.65
CA ILE A 161 16.11 1.61 13.37
C ILE A 161 15.44 1.88 14.71
N ILE A 162 16.07 1.41 15.78
CA ILE A 162 15.54 1.44 17.14
C ILE A 162 16.51 2.13 18.11
N ASN A 163 15.99 2.55 19.25
CA ASN A 163 16.80 2.89 20.40
C ASN A 163 17.06 1.57 21.17
N SER A 164 18.31 1.13 21.23
CA SER A 164 18.67 -0.18 21.79
C SER A 164 18.32 -0.34 23.26
N TRP A 165 18.45 0.73 24.07
CA TRP A 165 18.08 0.68 25.48
C TRP A 165 16.57 0.52 25.66
N ARG A 166 15.77 1.37 25.00
CA ARG A 166 14.30 1.29 25.07
C ARG A 166 13.78 -0.05 24.56
N ALA A 167 14.35 -0.55 23.46
CA ALA A 167 13.97 -1.83 22.89
C ALA A 167 14.30 -3.02 23.80
N ARG A 168 15.39 -2.96 24.59
CA ARG A 168 15.75 -4.01 25.54
C ARG A 168 14.82 -4.07 26.75
N ILE A 169 14.26 -2.93 27.18
CA ILE A 169 13.33 -2.85 28.31
C ILE A 169 11.85 -3.00 27.91
N SER A 170 11.55 -3.15 26.61
CA SER A 170 10.21 -3.38 26.06
C SER A 170 10.13 -4.80 25.49
N PRO A 171 9.75 -5.81 26.30
CA PRO A 171 9.71 -7.20 25.84
C PRO A 171 8.57 -7.50 24.87
N ILE A 172 7.53 -6.64 24.83
CA ILE A 172 6.36 -6.79 23.97
C ILE A 172 6.55 -5.97 22.68
N ILE A 173 6.28 -6.59 21.54
CA ILE A 173 6.21 -5.94 20.23
C ILE A 173 4.78 -6.01 19.71
N CYS A 174 4.20 -4.88 19.34
CA CYS A 174 2.92 -4.84 18.64
C CYS A 174 3.14 -4.54 17.15
N ALA A 175 2.70 -5.45 16.28
CA ALA A 175 2.63 -5.20 14.85
C ALA A 175 1.43 -4.29 14.56
N VAL A 176 1.65 -3.11 13.97
CA VAL A 176 0.60 -2.11 13.75
C VAL A 176 0.37 -1.88 12.27
N TYR A 177 -0.88 -2.00 11.84
CA TYR A 177 -1.33 -1.64 10.49
C TYR A 177 -2.51 -0.66 10.56
N ALA A 178 -2.43 0.44 9.83
CA ALA A 178 -3.45 1.51 9.81
C ALA A 178 -3.83 2.06 11.20
N GLY A 179 -2.96 1.88 12.21
CA GLY A 179 -3.22 2.31 13.58
C GLY A 179 -3.95 1.27 14.43
N ILE A 180 -4.16 0.05 13.92
CA ILE A 180 -4.68 -1.10 14.67
C ILE A 180 -3.56 -2.10 14.93
N ILE A 181 -3.53 -2.69 16.13
CA ILE A 181 -2.60 -3.77 16.47
C ILE A 181 -3.10 -5.07 15.85
N ARG A 182 -2.30 -5.68 14.97
CA ARG A 182 -2.66 -6.90 14.24
C ARG A 182 -2.09 -8.17 14.84
N GLU A 183 -0.99 -8.05 15.58
CA GLU A 183 -0.41 -9.18 16.34
C GLU A 183 0.52 -8.63 17.43
N VAL A 184 0.74 -9.45 18.46
CA VAL A 184 1.57 -9.15 19.61
C VAL A 184 2.61 -10.26 19.76
N TYR A 185 3.87 -9.87 19.88
CA TYR A 185 5.00 -10.79 20.02
C TYR A 185 5.78 -10.52 21.31
N MET A 186 6.32 -11.59 21.88
CA MET A 186 7.32 -11.52 22.94
C MET A 186 8.72 -11.66 22.36
N VAL A 187 9.60 -10.69 22.65
CA VAL A 187 11.01 -10.73 22.26
C VAL A 187 11.76 -11.75 23.11
N ARG A 188 12.48 -12.66 22.43
CA ARG A 188 13.43 -13.59 23.06
C ARG A 188 14.87 -13.10 22.95
N ALA A 189 15.22 -12.52 21.80
CA ALA A 189 16.56 -11.99 21.56
C ALA A 189 16.54 -10.86 20.54
N TRP A 190 17.47 -9.92 20.69
CA TRP A 190 17.72 -8.88 19.70
C TRP A 190 18.89 -9.28 18.79
N ILE A 191 18.71 -9.14 17.48
CA ILE A 191 19.74 -9.32 16.47
C ILE A 191 20.28 -7.93 16.12
N PRO A 192 21.58 -7.67 16.38
CA PRO A 192 22.17 -6.37 16.07
C PRO A 192 22.31 -6.14 14.56
N PRO A 193 22.54 -4.88 14.14
CA PRO A 193 22.83 -4.56 12.75
C PRO A 193 24.04 -5.34 12.22
N SER A 194 24.01 -5.64 10.93
CA SER A 194 25.09 -6.32 10.21
C SER A 194 25.60 -5.43 9.07
N PRO A 195 26.76 -5.72 8.45
CA PRO A 195 27.21 -5.01 7.26
C PRO A 195 26.17 -5.01 6.12
N LYS A 196 25.35 -6.06 5.99
CA LYS A 196 24.27 -6.13 4.99
C LYS A 196 23.11 -5.19 5.32
N THR A 197 22.88 -4.89 6.59
CA THR A 197 21.73 -4.12 7.10
C THR A 197 22.21 -3.10 8.14
N PRO A 198 23.00 -2.09 7.72
CA PRO A 198 23.63 -1.16 8.65
C PRO A 198 22.57 -0.41 9.45
N ARG A 199 22.83 -0.23 10.75
CA ARG A 199 21.96 0.45 11.74
C ARG A 199 20.60 -0.20 12.01
N ARG A 200 20.25 -1.28 11.31
CA ARG A 200 18.92 -1.90 11.39
C ARG A 200 18.95 -3.17 12.21
N TRP A 201 18.24 -3.14 13.32
CA TRP A 201 18.06 -4.27 14.22
C TRP A 201 16.92 -5.16 13.75
N SER A 202 16.97 -6.41 14.19
CA SER A 202 15.86 -7.35 14.10
C SER A 202 15.65 -8.01 15.47
N PHE A 203 14.55 -8.71 15.67
CA PHE A 203 14.37 -9.54 16.86
C PHE A 203 14.03 -10.99 16.51
N VAL A 204 14.32 -11.89 17.43
CA VAL A 204 13.78 -13.24 17.51
C VAL A 204 12.74 -13.23 18.61
N GLY A 205 11.57 -13.80 18.36
CA GLY A 205 10.43 -13.78 19.25
C GLY A 205 9.43 -14.85 18.88
N ALA A 206 8.34 -14.89 19.62
CA ALA A 206 7.19 -15.74 19.37
C ALA A 206 5.91 -14.93 19.60
N ILE A 207 4.77 -15.44 19.15
CA ILE A 207 3.46 -14.89 19.52
C ILE A 207 3.41 -14.78 21.06
N ALA A 208 2.90 -13.65 21.54
CA ALA A 208 2.78 -13.42 22.97
C ALA A 208 1.80 -14.41 23.60
N PRO A 209 1.98 -14.77 24.88
CA PRO A 209 0.96 -15.47 25.66
C PRO A 209 -0.42 -14.81 25.54
N GLU A 210 -1.49 -15.62 25.57
CA GLU A 210 -2.85 -15.16 25.29
C GLU A 210 -3.29 -14.02 26.21
N ASP A 211 -2.94 -14.08 27.49
CA ASP A 211 -3.23 -13.05 28.50
C ASP A 211 -2.60 -11.69 28.19
N ILE A 212 -1.49 -11.64 27.44
CA ILE A 212 -0.89 -10.39 26.94
C ILE A 212 -1.53 -10.00 25.61
N ARG A 213 -1.79 -11.00 24.76
CA ARG A 213 -2.28 -10.81 23.40
C ARG A 213 -3.69 -10.21 23.38
N GLU A 214 -4.60 -10.74 24.20
CA GLU A 214 -5.98 -10.27 24.37
C GLU A 214 -6.06 -8.82 24.87
N LYS A 215 -5.05 -8.34 25.61
CA LYS A 215 -5.02 -6.94 26.07
C LYS A 215 -4.89 -5.95 24.92
N TYR A 216 -4.32 -6.34 23.78
CA TYR A 216 -3.84 -5.41 22.77
C TYR A 216 -4.30 -5.71 21.35
N ILE A 217 -4.57 -6.98 20.98
CA ILE A 217 -5.02 -7.30 19.62
C ILE A 217 -6.26 -6.50 19.25
N ASP A 218 -6.28 -6.05 18.00
CA ASP A 218 -7.34 -5.28 17.36
C ASP A 218 -7.71 -3.96 18.05
N LYS A 219 -6.92 -3.53 19.05
CA LYS A 219 -7.05 -2.20 19.65
C LYS A 219 -6.39 -1.11 18.81
N SER A 220 -6.95 0.08 18.92
CA SER A 220 -6.49 1.28 18.24
C SER A 220 -5.33 1.93 18.99
N VAL A 221 -4.25 2.20 18.27
CA VAL A 221 -3.11 3.01 18.71
C VAL A 221 -3.04 4.35 17.96
N LYS A 222 -4.09 4.73 17.22
CA LYS A 222 -4.11 5.98 16.43
C LYS A 222 -3.84 7.21 17.30
N HIS A 223 -4.40 7.27 18.50
CA HIS A 223 -4.15 8.33 19.49
C HIS A 223 -2.68 8.48 19.90
N LEU A 224 -1.90 7.39 19.75
CA LEU A 224 -0.47 7.35 20.01
C LEU A 224 0.35 7.75 18.78
N PHE A 225 -0.19 8.20 17.66
CA PHE A 225 0.63 8.68 16.55
C PHE A 225 0.23 10.10 16.16
N LYS A 226 1.19 11.03 16.18
CA LYS A 226 0.97 12.36 15.62
C LYS A 226 0.72 12.23 14.12
N LYS A 227 -0.30 12.93 13.61
CA LYS A 227 -0.60 13.00 12.18
C LYS A 227 0.66 13.42 11.41
N GLY A 228 0.99 12.69 10.35
CA GLY A 228 2.19 12.93 9.54
C GLY A 228 3.51 12.40 10.09
N SER A 229 3.53 11.73 11.26
CA SER A 229 4.76 11.12 11.77
C SER A 229 5.26 10.03 10.83
N GLN A 230 6.52 10.14 10.38
CA GLN A 230 7.15 9.17 9.49
C GLN A 230 7.86 8.03 10.22
N ASN A 231 8.17 8.18 11.51
CA ASN A 231 8.87 7.14 12.28
C ASN A 231 7.94 5.95 12.55
N PRO A 232 8.23 4.74 12.04
CA PRO A 232 7.35 3.59 12.24
C PRO A 232 7.38 3.05 13.68
N ILE A 233 8.38 3.42 14.48
CA ILE A 233 8.59 2.90 15.83
C ILE A 233 8.05 3.87 16.88
N ARG A 234 7.31 3.33 17.85
CA ARG A 234 6.95 4.04 19.08
C ARG A 234 7.12 3.12 20.28
N TYR A 235 7.58 3.65 21.41
CA TYR A 235 7.63 2.90 22.67
C TYR A 235 6.60 3.51 23.62
N VAL A 236 5.93 2.63 24.37
CA VAL A 236 4.79 2.92 25.25
C VAL A 236 4.91 2.08 26.53
N GLY A 237 4.14 2.47 27.55
CA GLY A 237 4.27 1.96 28.91
C GLY A 237 5.42 2.58 29.69
#